data_AF-A0A318STH0-F1
#
_entry.id   AF-A0A318STH0-F1
#
_cell.length_a   1.000
_cell.length_b   1.000
_cell.length_c   1.000
_cell.angle_alpha   90.00
_cell.angle_beta   90.00
_cell.angle_gamma   90.00
#
_symmetry.space_group_name_H-M   'P 1'
#
loop_
_entity.id
_entity.type
_entity.pdbx_description
1 polymer ?
#
loop_
_entity_poly.entity_id
_entity_poly.type
_entity_poly.pdbx_seq_one_letter_code
_entity_poly.pdbx_strand_id
1 'polypeptide(L)'
;MLDTSHTFSADGPLRILVGCETSGVMRRAMAARGHDVWSCDLLPAEDGSNRHLTGDIRDYLPLGWDMLAVMHPPCTRLCNSGVRWLHEPPKSPPADATAQERAD
;
A
#
# COMPACT_ATOMS: atom_id res chain seq x y z
N MET A 1 -17.45 8.74 16.69
CA MET A 1 -16.65 9.96 16.93
C MET A 1 -15.26 9.50 17.36
N LEU A 2 -14.42 9.13 16.40
CA LEU A 2 -13.04 8.74 16.68
C LEU A 2 -12.25 10.03 16.85
N ASP A 3 -11.62 10.18 18.00
CA ASP A 3 -10.75 11.29 18.33
C ASP A 3 -9.60 11.37 17.32
N THR A 4 -9.65 12.36 16.42
CA THR A 4 -8.60 12.64 15.43
C THR A 4 -7.44 13.44 16.02
N SER A 5 -7.40 13.63 17.34
CA SER A 5 -6.34 14.31 18.07
C SER A 5 -5.08 13.43 18.18
N HIS A 6 -4.58 12.89 17.06
CA HIS A 6 -3.30 12.21 17.07
C HIS A 6 -2.20 13.24 17.35
N THR A 7 -1.59 13.14 18.53
CA THR A 7 -0.43 13.98 18.89
C THR A 7 0.81 13.29 18.34
N PHE A 8 1.39 13.85 17.28
CA PHE A 8 2.64 13.37 16.69
C PHE A 8 3.78 13.54 17.70
N SER A 9 4.47 12.45 18.04
CA SER A 9 5.71 12.51 18.83
C SER A 9 6.90 12.65 17.87
N ALA A 10 7.62 13.77 17.94
CA ALA A 10 8.78 14.03 17.09
C ALA A 10 9.97 13.10 17.38
N ASP A 11 10.03 12.53 18.59
CA ASP A 11 11.19 11.78 19.11
C ASP A 11 10.90 10.28 19.35
N GLY A 12 9.70 9.80 18.97
CA GLY A 12 9.25 8.43 19.18
C GLY A 12 9.20 7.57 17.90
N PRO A 13 9.03 6.24 18.03
CA PRO A 13 8.83 5.38 16.88
C PRO A 13 7.54 5.73 16.14
N LEU A 14 7.68 6.14 14.87
CA LEU A 14 6.55 6.43 13.99
C LEU A 14 5.67 5.19 13.74
N ARG A 15 4.37 5.42 13.63
CA ARG A 15 3.38 4.48 13.08
C ARG A 15 3.35 4.63 11.55
N ILE A 16 3.74 3.58 10.85
CA ILE A 16 3.91 3.61 9.39
C ILE A 16 2.99 2.58 8.73
N LEU A 17 2.23 3.02 7.73
CA LEU A 17 1.50 2.14 6.83
C LEU A 17 2.24 2.04 5.49
N VAL A 18 2.59 0.82 5.08
CA VAL A 18 3.11 0.52 3.74
C VAL A 18 1.97 0.00 2.89
N GLY A 19 1.56 0.78 1.89
CA GLY A 19 0.41 0.49 1.05
C GLY A 19 0.73 -0.32 -0.20
N CYS A 20 -0.20 -1.17 -0.62
CA CYS A 20 -0.09 -2.03 -1.79
C CYS A 20 1.18 -2.91 -1.75
N GLU A 21 1.50 -3.49 -0.58
CA GLU A 21 2.70 -4.31 -0.39
C GLU A 21 2.38 -5.72 0.08
N THR A 22 2.68 -6.70 -0.77
CA THR A 22 2.65 -8.14 -0.43
C THR A 22 4.01 -8.66 0.09
N SER A 23 5.13 -8.18 -0.45
CA SER A 23 6.48 -8.73 -0.19
C SER A 23 7.01 -8.53 1.24
N GLY A 24 6.52 -7.50 1.93
CA GLY A 24 6.97 -7.08 3.27
C GLY A 24 8.38 -6.48 3.31
N VAL A 25 9.02 -6.20 2.18
CA VAL A 25 10.40 -5.69 2.12
C VAL A 25 10.52 -4.33 2.81
N MET A 26 9.66 -3.38 2.49
CA MET A 26 9.66 -2.06 3.11
C MET A 26 9.18 -2.13 4.55
N ARG A 27 8.14 -2.94 4.85
CA ARG A 27 7.70 -3.16 6.23
C ARG A 27 8.86 -3.60 7.13
N ARG A 28 9.62 -4.61 6.72
CA ARG A 28 10.79 -5.11 7.48
C ARG A 28 11.91 -4.08 7.55
N ALA A 29 12.19 -3.35 6.46
CA ALA A 29 13.24 -2.33 6.43
C ALA A 29 12.97 -1.14 7.37
N MET A 30 11.70 -0.76 7.53
CA MET A 30 11.30 0.30 8.46
C MET A 30 11.16 -0.21 9.90
N ALA A 31 10.66 -1.44 10.09
CA ALA A 31 10.65 -2.08 11.40
C ALA A 31 12.06 -2.24 11.98
N ALA A 32 13.05 -2.58 11.14
CA ALA A 32 14.47 -2.67 11.53
C ALA A 32 15.06 -1.33 12.01
N ARG A 33 14.43 -0.19 11.67
CA ARG A 33 14.80 1.15 12.17
C ARG A 33 14.09 1.53 13.47
N GLY A 34 13.26 0.64 14.01
CA GLY A 34 12.56 0.83 15.28
C GLY A 34 11.15 1.42 15.17
N HIS A 35 10.56 1.50 13.98
CA HIS A 35 9.20 2.02 13.78
C HIS A 35 8.10 0.96 14.00
N ASP A 36 6.87 1.37 14.31
CA ASP A 36 5.68 0.50 14.34
C ASP A 36 5.07 0.43 12.94
N VAL A 37 5.34 -0.65 12.22
CA VAL A 37 5.05 -0.73 10.78
C VAL A 37 4.07 -1.85 10.47
N TRP A 38 3.08 -1.52 9.64
CA TRP A 38 2.12 -2.43 9.06
C TRP A 38 2.15 -2.32 7.54
N SER A 39 1.97 -3.43 6.83
CA SER A 39 1.69 -3.40 5.40
C SER A 39 0.21 -3.65 5.11
N CYS A 40 -0.27 -3.23 3.95
CA CYS A 40 -1.64 -3.46 3.50
C CYS A 40 -1.69 -3.75 2.01
N ASP A 41 -2.44 -4.77 1.61
CA ASP A 41 -2.70 -5.12 0.21
C ASP A 41 -4.05 -5.86 0.09
N LEU A 42 -4.59 -5.98 -1.12
CA LEU A 42 -5.75 -6.84 -1.40
C LEU A 42 -5.39 -8.32 -1.28
N LEU A 43 -4.13 -8.66 -1.52
CA LEU A 43 -3.58 -10.01 -1.43
C LEU A 43 -2.93 -10.25 -0.06
N PRO A 44 -2.81 -11.51 0.40
CA PRO A 44 -2.07 -11.83 1.61
C PRO A 44 -0.58 -11.47 1.50
N ALA A 45 0.06 -11.22 2.65
CA ALA A 45 1.52 -11.08 2.72
C ALA A 45 2.22 -12.36 2.22
N GLU A 46 3.18 -12.20 1.32
CA GLU A 46 4.02 -13.29 0.80
C GLU A 46 4.84 -13.97 1.91
N ASP A 47 5.20 -13.20 2.94
CA ASP A 47 5.96 -13.69 4.09
C ASP A 47 5.10 -14.16 5.26
N GLY A 48 3.76 -14.18 5.11
CA GLY A 48 2.83 -14.69 6.11
C GLY A 48 2.80 -13.90 7.43
N SER A 49 3.31 -12.66 7.43
CA SER A 49 3.37 -11.85 8.65
C SER A 49 1.99 -11.46 9.19
N ASN A 50 1.87 -11.44 10.51
CA ASN A 50 0.72 -10.90 11.23
C ASN A 50 0.65 -9.35 11.23
N ARG A 51 1.68 -8.66 10.72
CA ARG A 51 1.70 -7.20 10.57
C ARG A 51 1.33 -6.80 9.14
N HIS A 52 0.26 -7.42 8.62
CA HIS A 52 -0.27 -7.18 7.29
C HIS A 52 -1.79 -7.13 7.34
N LEU A 53 -2.37 -6.08 6.76
CA LEU A 53 -3.81 -5.87 6.65
C LEU A 53 -4.26 -6.27 5.25
N THR A 54 -5.10 -7.29 5.13
CA THR A 54 -5.66 -7.69 3.84
C THR A 54 -6.97 -6.95 3.60
N GLY A 55 -7.02 -6.10 2.58
CA GLY A 55 -8.19 -5.29 2.22
C GLY A 55 -7.83 -4.02 1.45
N ASP A 56 -8.84 -3.21 1.15
CA ASP A 56 -8.63 -1.92 0.49
C ASP A 56 -7.95 -0.94 1.44
N ILE A 57 -6.80 -0.39 1.03
CA ILE A 57 -6.04 0.53 1.86
C ILE A 57 -6.85 1.74 2.32
N ARG A 58 -7.83 2.19 1.51
CA ARG A 58 -8.67 3.35 1.80
C ARG A 58 -9.46 3.19 3.10
N ASP A 59 -9.80 1.96 3.46
CA ASP A 59 -10.52 1.64 4.71
C ASP A 59 -9.62 1.78 5.95
N TYR A 60 -8.30 1.68 5.77
CA TYR A 60 -7.31 1.72 6.84
C TYR A 60 -6.59 3.07 6.98
N LEU A 61 -6.70 3.98 6.01
CA LEU A 61 -6.14 5.33 6.07
C LEU A 61 -6.55 6.11 7.34
N PRO A 62 -7.80 6.01 7.84
CA PRO A 62 -8.23 6.77 9.03
C PRO A 62 -7.67 6.26 10.37
N LEU A 63 -6.81 5.24 10.40
CA LEU A 63 -6.32 4.62 11.65
C LEU A 63 -5.18 5.39 12.36
N GLY A 64 -4.93 6.64 11.94
CA GLY A 64 -4.00 7.55 12.62
C GLY A 64 -2.53 7.15 12.43
N TRP A 65 -2.10 6.99 11.18
CA TRP A 65 -0.70 6.73 10.83
C TRP A 65 0.11 8.03 10.86
N ASP A 66 1.35 7.97 11.35
CA ASP A 66 2.25 9.12 11.32
C ASP A 66 2.87 9.31 9.93
N MET A 67 3.10 8.19 9.22
CA MET A 67 3.64 8.18 7.87
C MET A 67 2.84 7.22 6.98
N LEU A 68 2.22 7.75 5.94
CA LEU A 68 1.40 6.99 4.99
C LEU A 68 2.13 6.62 3.69
N ALA A 69 3.13 7.39 3.28
CA ALA A 69 3.65 7.33 1.91
C ALA A 69 4.84 6.37 1.74
N VAL A 70 4.55 5.06 1.77
CA VAL A 70 5.35 4.04 1.06
C VAL A 70 4.36 3.16 0.31
N MET A 71 3.99 3.58 -0.90
CA MET A 71 2.95 2.91 -1.69
C MET A 71 3.58 2.19 -2.89
N HIS A 72 3.26 0.91 -3.07
CA HIS A 72 3.58 0.12 -4.26
C HIS A 72 2.31 -0.13 -5.11
N PRO A 73 1.57 0.93 -5.52
CA PRO A 73 0.37 0.72 -6.32
C PRO A 73 0.73 0.05 -7.66
N PRO A 74 -0.23 -0.60 -8.33
CA PRO A 74 -0.01 -1.17 -9.65
C PRO A 74 0.58 -0.11 -10.59
N CYS A 75 1.75 -0.38 -11.13
CA CYS A 75 2.52 0.60 -11.90
C CYS A 75 2.13 0.65 -13.38
N THR A 76 1.23 -0.23 -13.83
CA THR A 76 0.76 -0.39 -15.22
C THR A 76 0.30 0.92 -15.86
N ARG A 77 -0.34 1.83 -15.10
CA ARG A 77 -0.75 3.16 -15.60
C ARG A 77 0.10 4.33 -15.09
N LEU A 78 0.95 4.11 -14.09
CA LEU A 78 1.82 5.15 -13.51
C LEU A 78 3.17 5.25 -14.24
N CYS A 79 3.66 4.15 -14.78
CA CYS A 79 4.91 4.11 -15.54
C CYS A 79 4.75 4.79 -16.91
N ASN A 80 5.77 5.52 -17.35
CA ASN A 80 5.79 6.12 -18.69
C ASN A 80 5.65 5.05 -19.80
N SER A 81 6.15 3.83 -19.60
CA SER A 81 5.95 2.70 -20.52
C SER A 81 4.48 2.30 -20.68
N GLY A 82 3.65 2.61 -19.68
CA GLY A 82 2.22 2.33 -19.63
C GLY A 82 1.32 3.50 -20.03
N VAL A 83 1.87 4.68 -20.35
CA VAL A 83 1.08 5.88 -20.72
C VAL A 83 0.16 5.63 -21.92
N ARG A 84 0.56 4.72 -22.81
CA ARG A 84 -0.23 4.24 -23.94
C ARG A 84 -1.53 3.52 -23.55
N TRP A 85 -1.67 3.14 -22.28
CA TRP A 85 -2.84 2.45 -21.70
C TRP A 85 -3.60 3.33 -20.69
N LEU A 86 -3.33 4.63 -20.69
CA LEU A 86 -4.00 5.58 -19.80
C LEU A 86 -5.45 5.85 -20.21
N HIS A 87 -5.73 5.81 -21.52
CA HIS A 87 -7.04 6.12 -22.10
C HIS A 87 -7.73 4.92 -22.75
N GLU A 88 -6.98 3.88 -23.10
CA GLU A 88 -7.49 2.67 -23.74
C GLU A 88 -6.89 1.44 -23.05
N PRO A 89 -7.67 0.39 -22.78
CA PRO A 89 -7.16 -0.81 -22.15
C PRO A 89 -6.15 -1.55 -23.05
N PRO A 90 -5.17 -2.26 -22.47
CA PRO A 90 -4.25 -3.07 -23.23
C PRO A 90 -4.99 -4.21 -23.95
N LYS A 91 -4.74 -4.37 -25.27
CA LYS A 91 -5.26 -5.51 -26.05
C LYS A 91 -4.80 -6.89 -25.54
N SER A 92 -3.72 -6.90 -24.77
CA SER A 92 -3.14 -8.09 -24.15
C SER A 92 -2.80 -7.75 -22.69
N PRO A 93 -3.81 -7.69 -21.80
CA PRO A 93 -3.58 -7.32 -20.42
C PRO A 93 -2.70 -8.37 -19.73
N PRO A 94 -1.88 -7.95 -18.75
CA PRO A 94 -1.22 -8.88 -17.83
C PRO A 94 -2.21 -9.87 -17.21
N ALA A 95 -1.73 -11.06 -16.82
CA ALA A 95 -2.58 -12.11 -16.28
C ALA A 95 -3.27 -11.68 -14.96
N ASP A 96 -2.60 -10.84 -14.19
CA ASP A 96 -3.03 -10.26 -12.93
C ASP A 96 -3.93 -9.02 -13.08
N ALA A 97 -4.16 -8.52 -14.30
CA ALA A 97 -5.08 -7.40 -14.51
C ALA A 97 -6.51 -7.78 -14.07
N THR A 98 -7.09 -6.95 -13.21
CA THR A 98 -8.47 -7.07 -12.72
C THR A 98 -9.48 -6.90 -13.84
N ALA A 99 -10.72 -7.37 -13.64
CA ALA A 99 -11.79 -7.18 -14.61
C ALA A 99 -12.05 -5.69 -14.92
N GLN A 100 -11.84 -4.82 -13.92
CA GLN A 100 -12.02 -3.39 -14.04
C GLN A 100 -10.90 -2.75 -14.89
N GLU A 101 -9.64 -3.14 -14.66
CA GLU A 101 -8.49 -2.69 -15.48
C GLU A 101 -8.56 -3.17 -16.94
N ARG A 102 -9.34 -4.22 -17.22
CA ARG A 102 -9.60 -4.73 -18.58
C ARG A 102 -10.76 -4.00 -19.27
N ALA A 103 -11.66 -3.39 -18.51
CA ALA A 103 -12.86 -2.74 -18.99
C ALA A 103 -12.70 -1.22 -19.18
N ASP A 104 -11.80 -0.59 -18.41
CA ASP A 104 -11.41 0.83 -18.49
C ASP A 104 -10.38 1.10 -19.60
#